data_AF-A0A6G6WJS3-F1
#
_entry.id   AF-A0A6G6WJS3-F1
#
_cell.length_a   1.000
_cell.length_b   1.000
_cell.length_c   1.000
_cell.angle_alpha   90.00
_cell.angle_beta   90.00
_cell.angle_gamma   90.00
#
_symmetry.space_group_name_H-M   'P 1'
#
loop_
_entity.id
_entity.type
_entity.pdbx_description
1 polymer ?
#
loop_
_entity_poly.entity_id
_entity_poly.type
_entity_poly.pdbx_seq_one_letter_code
_entity_poly.pdbx_strand_id
1 'polypeptide(L)'
;MTSSRTRRRTAVVLVLAALSLLAAVATAGGASYAGTLAKGVVGTAQLKKGAVTSAKVKDGSLTAADFAAGQLPAGPKGPAGPAGPTGPKGERGPSDAYAASSDGFGTQLTVIVPLPAGTYAVTARADLFSASASSGSCNLGSTGSGGDQAYVAVPAGQEGSGFLQDVFVLAQPGSVTLSCGPGAAQSWGRGSVVAVAVATAHFPPS
;
A
#
# COMPACT_ATOMS: atom_id res chain seq x y z
N MET A 1 -124.35 46.18 11.57
CA MET A 1 -123.33 46.52 10.54
C MET A 1 -121.94 46.28 11.13
N THR A 2 -121.41 45.05 11.02
CA THR A 2 -120.19 44.60 11.72
C THR A 2 -119.37 43.67 10.80
N SER A 3 -118.61 44.21 9.84
CA SER A 3 -117.69 43.39 9.02
C SER A 3 -116.65 44.22 8.26
N SER A 4 -115.66 44.81 8.94
CA SER A 4 -114.51 45.43 8.25
C SER A 4 -113.17 45.37 9.01
N ARG A 5 -113.19 45.11 10.33
CA ARG A 5 -111.96 45.03 11.16
C ARG A 5 -111.18 43.72 11.02
N THR A 6 -111.79 42.63 10.55
CA THR A 6 -111.17 41.29 10.53
C THR A 6 -110.26 41.05 9.32
N ARG A 7 -110.54 41.67 8.17
CA ARG A 7 -109.75 41.48 6.93
C ARG A 7 -108.40 42.19 6.91
N ARG A 8 -108.23 43.27 7.68
CA ARG A 8 -106.94 44.00 7.75
C ARG A 8 -105.90 43.28 8.60
N ARG A 9 -106.31 42.44 9.55
CA ARG A 9 -105.41 41.70 10.44
C ARG A 9 -104.76 40.50 9.76
N THR A 10 -105.48 39.82 8.87
CA THR A 10 -104.96 38.67 8.13
C THR A 10 -103.93 39.03 7.06
N ALA A 11 -104.05 40.20 6.43
CA ALA A 11 -103.09 40.65 5.40
C ALA A 11 -101.72 41.05 5.99
N VAL A 12 -101.70 41.69 7.17
CA VAL A 12 -100.45 42.11 7.84
C VAL A 12 -99.63 40.92 8.33
N VAL A 13 -100.30 39.86 8.80
CA VAL A 13 -99.62 38.63 9.28
C VAL A 13 -98.94 37.87 8.13
N LEU A 14 -99.57 37.84 6.94
CA LEU A 14 -98.99 37.17 5.77
C LEU A 14 -97.77 37.90 5.19
N VAL A 15 -97.77 39.24 5.19
CA VAL A 15 -96.63 40.04 4.71
C VAL A 15 -95.43 39.92 5.66
N LEU A 16 -95.67 39.93 6.98
CA LEU A 16 -94.60 39.74 7.96
C LEU A 16 -94.00 38.32 7.91
N ALA A 17 -94.83 37.29 7.67
CA ALA A 17 -94.35 35.92 7.49
C ALA A 17 -93.50 35.76 6.22
N ALA A 18 -93.86 36.44 5.12
CA ALA A 18 -93.11 36.38 3.87
C ALA A 18 -91.73 37.06 3.96
N LEU A 19 -91.60 38.19 4.67
CA LEU A 19 -90.31 38.86 4.88
C LEU A 19 -89.37 38.05 5.79
N SER A 20 -89.90 37.36 6.82
CA SER A 20 -89.08 36.47 7.65
C SER A 20 -88.56 35.27 6.87
N LEU A 21 -89.31 34.79 5.87
CA LEU A 21 -88.89 33.65 5.08
C LEU A 21 -87.79 34.02 4.07
N LEU A 22 -87.83 35.20 3.46
CA LEU A 22 -86.78 35.66 2.53
C LEU A 22 -85.45 35.98 3.22
N ALA A 23 -85.49 36.50 4.46
CA ALA A 23 -84.28 36.77 5.24
C ALA A 23 -83.55 35.48 5.67
N ALA A 24 -84.28 34.37 5.82
CA ALA A 24 -83.71 33.08 6.22
C ALA A 24 -82.95 32.36 5.09
N VAL A 25 -83.21 32.69 3.81
CA VAL A 25 -82.55 32.01 2.68
C VAL A 25 -81.21 32.68 2.29
N ALA A 26 -80.96 33.91 2.73
CA ALA A 26 -79.76 34.66 2.36
C ALA A 26 -78.49 34.25 3.16
N THR A 27 -78.62 33.46 4.22
CA THR A 27 -77.51 33.07 5.10
C THR A 27 -77.08 31.60 4.96
N ALA A 28 -77.71 30.83 4.06
CA ALA A 28 -77.44 29.40 3.87
C ALA A 28 -76.42 29.08 2.75
N GLY A 29 -75.71 30.08 2.21
CA GLY A 29 -74.81 29.93 1.08
C GLY A 29 -73.34 30.22 1.42
N GLY A 30 -72.71 29.38 2.24
CA GLY A 30 -71.29 29.56 2.54
C GLY A 30 -70.75 28.63 3.61
N ALA A 31 -70.90 27.31 3.44
CA ALA A 31 -70.17 26.36 4.28
C ALA A 31 -68.68 26.39 3.91
N SER A 32 -67.93 27.31 4.53
CA SER A 32 -66.48 27.26 4.61
C SER A 32 -66.11 26.06 5.47
N TYR A 33 -65.75 24.93 4.86
CA TYR A 33 -65.25 23.78 5.61
C TYR A 33 -63.83 24.07 6.10
N ALA A 34 -63.72 24.80 7.21
CA ALA A 34 -62.52 24.94 8.03
C ALA A 34 -62.47 23.84 9.11
N GLY A 35 -62.91 22.63 8.74
CA GLY A 35 -62.88 21.45 9.60
C GLY A 35 -61.74 20.55 9.18
N THR A 36 -61.00 20.02 10.15
CA THR A 36 -60.09 18.89 9.95
C THR A 36 -60.89 17.74 9.35
N LEU A 37 -60.70 17.50 8.06
CA LEU A 37 -61.31 16.37 7.37
C LEU A 37 -60.82 15.08 8.02
N ALA A 38 -61.71 14.13 8.25
CA ALA A 38 -61.31 12.80 8.69
C ALA A 38 -60.35 12.17 7.65
N LYS A 39 -59.43 11.33 8.13
CA LYS A 39 -58.42 10.68 7.28
C LYS A 39 -59.11 9.87 6.18
N GLY A 40 -58.71 10.09 4.91
CA GLY A 40 -59.25 9.37 3.75
C GLY A 40 -60.52 9.96 3.13
N VAL A 41 -61.08 11.05 3.66
CA VAL A 41 -62.28 11.72 3.08
C VAL A 41 -61.98 12.42 1.76
N VAL A 42 -60.72 12.76 1.49
CA VAL A 42 -60.28 13.32 0.21
C VAL A 42 -59.68 12.21 -0.65
N GLY A 43 -60.47 11.76 -1.63
CA GLY A 43 -60.04 10.83 -2.68
C GLY A 43 -59.63 11.56 -3.97
N THR A 44 -59.43 10.78 -5.02
CA THR A 44 -59.00 11.30 -6.34
C THR A 44 -60.07 12.16 -7.01
N ALA A 45 -61.36 11.87 -6.81
CA ALA A 45 -62.48 12.63 -7.39
C ALA A 45 -62.57 14.07 -6.85
N GLN A 46 -62.08 14.31 -5.64
CA GLN A 46 -62.07 15.61 -4.97
C GLN A 46 -60.85 16.46 -5.38
N LEU A 47 -59.82 15.86 -5.97
CA LEU A 47 -58.60 16.55 -6.40
C LEU A 47 -58.64 16.81 -7.91
N LYS A 48 -58.80 18.09 -8.29
CA LYS A 48 -58.66 18.51 -9.70
C LYS A 48 -57.23 18.28 -10.20
N LYS A 49 -57.06 18.07 -11.51
CA LYS A 49 -55.72 17.96 -12.14
C LYS A 49 -54.89 19.21 -11.81
N GLY A 50 -53.68 19.02 -11.29
CA GLY A 50 -52.79 20.11 -10.87
C GLY A 50 -53.16 20.77 -9.54
N ALA A 51 -54.10 20.19 -8.75
CA ALA A 51 -54.47 20.74 -7.45
C ALA A 51 -53.32 20.67 -6.42
N VAL A 52 -52.41 19.70 -6.53
CA VAL A 52 -51.22 19.57 -5.68
C VAL A 52 -50.00 19.98 -6.50
N THR A 53 -49.43 21.12 -6.16
CA THR A 53 -48.23 21.70 -6.79
C THR A 53 -47.08 21.70 -5.78
N SER A 54 -45.84 21.90 -6.24
CA SER A 54 -44.66 21.97 -5.35
C SER A 54 -44.84 22.97 -4.21
N ALA A 55 -45.36 24.16 -4.47
CA ALA A 55 -45.63 25.18 -3.44
C ALA A 55 -46.63 24.75 -2.34
N LYS A 56 -47.41 23.68 -2.57
CA LYS A 56 -48.37 23.12 -1.60
C LYS A 56 -47.79 21.93 -0.82
N VAL A 57 -46.60 21.47 -1.18
CA VAL A 57 -45.87 20.40 -0.52
C VAL A 57 -44.73 21.05 0.27
N LYS A 58 -44.63 20.73 1.56
CA LYS A 58 -43.55 21.26 2.39
C LYS A 58 -42.24 20.54 2.05
N ASP A 59 -41.15 21.28 1.92
CA ASP A 59 -39.84 20.67 1.66
C ASP A 59 -39.46 19.68 2.78
N GLY A 60 -38.99 18.51 2.38
CA GLY A 60 -38.64 17.41 3.29
C GLY A 60 -39.83 16.70 3.95
N SER A 61 -41.08 16.99 3.57
CA SER A 61 -42.24 16.30 4.14
C SER A 61 -42.55 14.96 3.49
N LEU A 62 -42.00 14.69 2.30
CA LEU A 62 -42.15 13.42 1.60
C LEU A 62 -41.08 12.44 2.08
N THR A 63 -41.52 11.23 2.36
CA THR A 63 -40.70 10.09 2.76
C THR A 63 -40.52 9.14 1.59
N ALA A 64 -39.65 8.14 1.74
CA ALA A 64 -39.48 7.11 0.70
C ALA A 64 -40.77 6.33 0.39
N ALA A 65 -41.72 6.25 1.32
CA ALA A 65 -42.99 5.58 1.12
C ALA A 65 -43.95 6.34 0.19
N ASP A 66 -43.72 7.63 -0.04
CA ASP A 66 -44.54 8.46 -0.92
C ASP A 66 -44.15 8.32 -2.41
N PHE A 67 -43.05 7.62 -2.68
CA PHE A 67 -42.51 7.38 -4.02
C PHE A 67 -42.62 5.90 -4.40
N ALA A 68 -42.87 5.62 -5.68
CA ALA A 68 -42.78 4.26 -6.21
C ALA A 68 -41.34 3.75 -6.17
N ALA A 69 -41.17 2.43 -6.08
CA ALA A 69 -39.86 1.79 -6.10
C ALA A 69 -39.04 2.26 -7.33
N GLY A 70 -37.81 2.71 -7.10
CA GLY A 70 -36.90 3.21 -8.15
C GLY A 70 -37.07 4.68 -8.54
N GLN A 71 -38.01 5.42 -7.95
CA GLN A 71 -38.13 6.87 -8.20
C GLN A 71 -37.11 7.73 -7.44
N LEU A 72 -36.55 7.20 -6.35
CA LEU A 72 -35.50 7.88 -5.60
C LEU A 72 -34.13 7.57 -6.24
N PRO A 73 -33.33 8.58 -6.60
CA PRO A 73 -31.97 8.37 -7.07
C PRO A 73 -31.13 7.63 -6.03
N ALA A 74 -30.29 6.69 -6.48
CA ALA A 74 -29.28 6.10 -5.61
C ALA A 74 -28.28 7.18 -5.17
N GLY A 75 -27.84 7.11 -3.91
CA GLY A 75 -26.74 7.95 -3.44
C GLY A 75 -25.46 7.69 -4.26
N PRO A 76 -24.52 8.65 -4.29
CA PRO A 76 -23.25 8.46 -4.96
C PRO A 76 -22.51 7.24 -4.39
N LYS A 77 -21.75 6.55 -5.25
CA LYS A 77 -20.81 5.52 -4.79
C LYS A 77 -19.85 6.15 -3.78
N GLY A 78 -19.62 5.49 -2.65
CA GLY A 78 -18.64 5.93 -1.67
C GLY A 78 -17.23 6.05 -2.27
N PRO A 79 -16.34 6.85 -1.66
CA PRO A 79 -14.96 6.97 -2.12
C PRO A 79 -14.24 5.61 -2.09
N ALA A 80 -13.21 5.46 -2.92
CA ALA A 80 -12.32 4.31 -2.81
C ALA A 80 -11.71 4.25 -1.41
N GLY A 81 -11.55 3.04 -0.87
CA GLY A 81 -10.84 2.85 0.40
C GLY A 81 -9.38 3.32 0.30
N PRO A 82 -8.73 3.60 1.44
CA PRO A 82 -7.31 3.93 1.45
C PRO A 82 -6.48 2.79 0.84
N ALA A 83 -5.33 3.13 0.26
CA ALA A 83 -4.37 2.13 -0.17
C ALA A 83 -3.95 1.25 1.03
N GLY A 84 -3.75 -0.05 0.77
CA GLY A 84 -3.23 -0.96 1.80
C GLY A 84 -1.83 -0.56 2.26
N PRO A 85 -1.39 -1.02 3.44
CA PRO A 85 -0.04 -0.76 3.92
C PRO A 85 1.02 -1.33 2.95
N THR A 86 2.18 -0.67 2.87
CA THR A 86 3.35 -1.22 2.18
C THR A 86 3.70 -2.58 2.76
N GLY A 87 4.01 -3.56 1.90
CA GLY A 87 4.46 -4.89 2.33
C GLY A 87 5.75 -4.83 3.17
N PRO A 88 6.07 -5.89 3.94
CA PRO A 88 7.29 -5.93 4.72
C PRO A 88 8.53 -5.81 3.83
N LYS A 89 9.58 -5.17 4.36
CA LYS A 89 10.89 -5.16 3.73
C LYS A 89 11.40 -6.60 3.62
N GLY A 90 11.96 -6.98 2.46
CA GLY A 90 12.59 -8.29 2.27
C GLY A 90 13.73 -8.54 3.27
N GLU A 91 13.96 -9.81 3.60
CA GLU A 91 15.04 -10.20 4.51
C GLU A 91 16.42 -9.78 3.97
N ARG A 92 17.37 -9.53 4.88
CA ARG A 92 18.76 -9.29 4.51
C ARG A 92 19.31 -10.55 3.83
N GLY A 93 19.94 -10.40 2.67
CA GLY A 93 20.56 -11.52 1.95
C GLY A 93 21.67 -12.20 2.79
N PRO A 94 21.93 -13.50 2.55
CA PRO A 94 22.71 -14.36 3.46
C PRO A 94 24.24 -14.26 3.35
N SER A 95 24.80 -13.16 2.84
CA SER A 95 26.25 -13.12 2.58
C SER A 95 27.04 -12.69 3.82
N ASP A 96 27.55 -13.68 4.56
CA ASP A 96 28.63 -13.49 5.52
C ASP A 96 29.97 -13.37 4.79
N ALA A 97 30.80 -12.40 5.18
CA ALA A 97 32.15 -12.21 4.65
C ALA A 97 33.17 -12.40 5.77
N TYR A 98 34.19 -13.21 5.48
CA TYR A 98 35.31 -13.50 6.36
C TYR A 98 36.57 -12.93 5.72
N ALA A 99 37.38 -12.22 6.47
CA ALA A 99 38.59 -11.61 5.93
C ALA A 99 39.76 -11.71 6.91
N ALA A 100 40.95 -11.87 6.37
CA ALA A 100 42.19 -11.72 7.10
C ALA A 100 43.19 -10.95 6.24
N SER A 101 44.09 -10.23 6.91
CA SER A 101 45.17 -9.50 6.26
C SER A 101 46.44 -9.55 7.08
N SER A 102 47.57 -9.28 6.43
CA SER A 102 48.88 -9.14 7.04
C SER A 102 49.65 -8.05 6.32
N ASP A 103 50.06 -7.03 7.07
CA ASP A 103 50.89 -5.93 6.56
C ASP A 103 52.39 -6.14 6.85
N GLY A 104 52.74 -7.29 7.42
CA GLY A 104 54.13 -7.63 7.73
C GLY A 104 54.94 -7.88 6.47
N PHE A 105 56.16 -7.32 6.43
CA PHE A 105 57.12 -7.59 5.37
C PHE A 105 58.01 -8.77 5.76
N GLY A 106 58.10 -9.76 4.88
CA GLY A 106 58.94 -10.94 5.13
C GLY A 106 59.25 -11.70 3.85
N THR A 107 60.22 -12.61 3.93
CA THR A 107 60.54 -13.53 2.81
C THR A 107 59.42 -14.55 2.55
N GLN A 108 58.47 -14.65 3.48
CA GLN A 108 57.27 -15.46 3.38
C GLN A 108 56.08 -14.66 3.89
N LEU A 109 54.95 -14.81 3.21
CA LEU A 109 53.66 -14.25 3.63
C LEU A 109 52.66 -15.39 3.74
N THR A 110 51.99 -15.48 4.89
CA THR A 110 50.90 -16.44 5.10
C THR A 110 49.73 -15.71 5.71
N VAL A 111 48.56 -15.77 5.06
CA VAL A 111 47.30 -15.21 5.56
C VAL A 111 46.30 -16.35 5.64
N ILE A 112 45.78 -16.61 6.85
CA ILE A 112 44.88 -17.73 7.13
C ILE A 112 43.52 -17.16 7.51
N VAL A 113 42.47 -17.60 6.81
CA VAL A 113 41.08 -17.30 7.15
C VAL A 113 40.43 -18.59 7.66
N PRO A 114 40.09 -18.70 8.96
CA PRO A 114 39.31 -19.81 9.47
C PRO A 114 37.85 -19.67 9.02
N LEU A 115 37.28 -20.75 8.49
CA LEU A 115 35.95 -20.77 7.90
C LEU A 115 35.15 -21.97 8.42
N PRO A 116 33.86 -21.79 8.77
CA PRO A 116 32.94 -22.90 8.96
C PRO A 116 32.80 -23.76 7.69
N ALA A 117 32.23 -24.97 7.84
CA ALA A 117 31.83 -25.77 6.68
C ALA A 117 30.87 -24.98 5.79
N GLY A 118 31.08 -25.01 4.48
CA GLY A 118 30.32 -24.19 3.54
C GLY A 118 31.02 -23.98 2.20
N THR A 119 30.37 -23.21 1.33
CA THR A 119 30.93 -22.82 0.02
C THR A 119 31.29 -21.34 0.05
N TYR A 120 32.48 -21.00 -0.43
CA TYR A 120 33.00 -19.65 -0.37
C TYR A 120 33.59 -19.22 -1.71
N ALA A 121 33.17 -18.06 -2.20
CA ALA A 121 33.91 -17.35 -3.23
C ALA A 121 35.03 -16.56 -2.57
N VAL A 122 36.27 -16.85 -2.93
CA VAL A 122 37.45 -16.28 -2.28
C VAL A 122 38.26 -15.47 -3.27
N THR A 123 38.64 -14.27 -2.84
CA THR A 123 39.61 -13.41 -3.52
C THR A 123 40.77 -13.12 -2.59
N ALA A 124 41.98 -13.11 -3.13
CA ALA A 124 43.18 -12.82 -2.40
C ALA A 124 44.12 -11.90 -3.19
N ARG A 125 44.90 -11.12 -2.45
CA ARG A 125 45.94 -10.23 -2.96
C ARG A 125 47.18 -10.34 -2.10
N ALA A 126 48.36 -10.25 -2.72
CA ALA A 126 49.63 -10.08 -2.03
C ALA A 126 50.54 -9.14 -2.82
N ASP A 127 51.34 -8.35 -2.11
CA ASP A 127 52.32 -7.46 -2.74
C ASP A 127 53.72 -8.00 -2.60
N LEU A 128 54.46 -7.97 -3.70
CA LEU A 128 55.86 -8.32 -3.82
C LEU A 128 56.68 -7.05 -3.95
N PHE A 129 57.63 -6.86 -3.05
CA PHE A 129 58.66 -5.82 -3.14
C PHE A 129 60.03 -6.47 -3.31
N SER A 130 60.86 -5.91 -4.19
CA SER A 130 62.28 -6.27 -4.26
C SER A 130 63.14 -5.10 -4.68
N ALA A 131 64.34 -5.00 -4.09
CA ALA A 131 65.35 -4.03 -4.50
C ALA A 131 66.01 -4.39 -5.85
N SER A 132 65.86 -5.64 -6.30
CA SER A 132 66.41 -6.16 -7.56
C SER A 132 65.30 -6.73 -8.44
N ALA A 133 65.55 -6.88 -9.74
CA ALA A 133 64.59 -7.58 -10.61
C ALA A 133 64.36 -9.00 -10.05
N SER A 134 63.09 -9.36 -9.89
CA SER A 134 62.72 -10.52 -9.08
C SER A 134 61.36 -11.07 -9.48
N SER A 135 61.10 -12.31 -9.10
CA SER A 135 59.81 -12.95 -9.31
C SER A 135 59.45 -13.90 -8.18
N GLY A 136 58.21 -13.85 -7.72
CA GLY A 136 57.70 -14.70 -6.67
C GLY A 136 56.39 -15.35 -7.04
N SER A 137 56.01 -16.40 -6.31
CA SER A 137 54.73 -17.07 -6.47
C SER A 137 53.92 -17.07 -5.19
N CYS A 138 52.62 -16.85 -5.35
CA CYS A 138 51.62 -17.05 -4.31
C CYS A 138 50.71 -18.23 -4.68
N ASN A 139 50.25 -18.93 -3.66
CA ASN A 139 49.25 -19.98 -3.76
C ASN A 139 48.09 -19.63 -2.85
N LEU A 140 46.88 -19.75 -3.38
CA LEU A 140 45.64 -19.70 -2.61
C LEU A 140 45.10 -21.13 -2.58
N GLY A 141 44.86 -21.66 -1.39
CA GLY A 141 44.35 -23.02 -1.24
C GLY A 141 43.63 -23.23 0.08
N SER A 142 42.98 -24.36 0.23
CA SER A 142 42.32 -24.76 1.46
C SER A 142 42.86 -26.07 2.01
N THR A 143 42.52 -26.40 3.26
CA THR A 143 42.84 -27.70 3.86
C THR A 143 42.18 -28.85 3.08
N GLY A 144 42.93 -29.47 2.15
CA GLY A 144 42.51 -30.65 1.40
C GLY A 144 42.00 -30.40 -0.02
N SER A 145 42.19 -29.22 -0.61
CA SER A 145 41.88 -28.95 -2.03
C SER A 145 42.94 -28.07 -2.68
N GLY A 146 43.14 -28.27 -3.98
CA GLY A 146 43.91 -27.33 -4.80
C GLY A 146 43.19 -25.98 -4.89
N GLY A 147 43.92 -24.95 -5.31
CA GLY A 147 43.34 -23.65 -5.61
C GLY A 147 44.13 -22.92 -6.68
N ASP A 148 44.09 -21.59 -6.64
CA ASP A 148 44.73 -20.74 -7.64
C ASP A 148 46.21 -20.45 -7.31
N GLN A 149 47.00 -20.16 -8.34
CA GLN A 149 48.41 -19.79 -8.23
C GLN A 149 48.68 -18.53 -9.06
N ALA A 150 49.35 -17.55 -8.44
CA ALA A 150 49.79 -16.34 -9.13
C ALA A 150 51.30 -16.23 -9.14
N TYR A 151 51.85 -15.87 -10.29
CA TYR A 151 53.24 -15.50 -10.46
C TYR A 151 53.36 -13.99 -10.62
N VAL A 152 54.24 -13.37 -9.83
CA VAL A 152 54.43 -11.93 -9.77
C VAL A 152 55.87 -11.64 -10.13
N ALA A 153 56.09 -10.91 -11.23
CA ALA A 153 57.40 -10.41 -11.61
C ALA A 153 57.48 -8.90 -11.34
N VAL A 154 58.57 -8.46 -10.73
CA VAL A 154 58.80 -7.06 -10.36
C VAL A 154 60.16 -6.57 -10.86
N PRO A 155 60.24 -5.39 -11.49
CA PRO A 155 61.50 -4.70 -11.73
C PRO A 155 62.20 -4.32 -10.42
N ALA A 156 63.49 -4.00 -10.51
CA ALA A 156 64.27 -3.52 -9.36
C ALA A 156 63.67 -2.24 -8.75
N GLY A 157 63.46 -2.24 -7.43
CA GLY A 157 62.94 -1.10 -6.68
C GLY A 157 61.46 -0.82 -6.88
N GLN A 158 60.71 -1.76 -7.48
CA GLN A 158 59.27 -1.64 -7.73
C GLN A 158 58.49 -2.63 -6.86
N GLU A 159 57.19 -2.37 -6.78
CA GLU A 159 56.19 -3.25 -6.19
C GLU A 159 55.33 -3.87 -7.29
N GLY A 160 54.95 -5.13 -7.13
CA GLY A 160 53.96 -5.80 -7.96
C GLY A 160 52.95 -6.52 -7.09
N SER A 161 51.71 -6.60 -7.54
CA SER A 161 50.64 -7.31 -6.84
C SER A 161 50.28 -8.60 -7.55
N GLY A 162 50.17 -9.70 -6.79
CA GLY A 162 49.54 -10.93 -7.22
C GLY A 162 48.08 -10.97 -6.77
N PHE A 163 47.19 -11.38 -7.66
CA PHE A 163 45.77 -11.58 -7.37
C PHE A 163 45.41 -13.04 -7.61
N LEU A 164 44.68 -13.63 -6.68
CA LEU A 164 44.26 -15.02 -6.74
C LEU A 164 42.77 -15.08 -6.43
N GLN A 165 42.07 -16.00 -7.06
CA GLN A 165 40.67 -16.23 -6.76
C GLN A 165 40.29 -17.68 -7.00
N ASP A 166 39.42 -18.21 -6.14
CA ASP A 166 38.84 -19.52 -6.35
C ASP A 166 37.55 -19.67 -5.55
N VAL A 167 36.81 -20.75 -5.82
CA VAL A 167 35.65 -21.17 -5.06
C VAL A 167 35.97 -22.43 -4.27
N PHE A 168 35.98 -22.32 -2.95
CA PHE A 168 36.28 -23.44 -2.06
C PHE A 168 35.00 -24.04 -1.48
N VAL A 169 34.91 -25.38 -1.49
CA VAL A 169 33.87 -26.14 -0.80
C VAL A 169 34.51 -26.87 0.38
N LEU A 170 34.18 -26.43 1.58
CA LEU A 170 34.68 -26.99 2.83
C LEU A 170 33.65 -27.95 3.42
N ALA A 171 33.91 -29.25 3.35
CA ALA A 171 33.03 -30.28 3.91
C ALA A 171 32.96 -30.26 5.45
N GLN A 172 33.96 -29.67 6.11
CA GLN A 172 34.08 -29.50 7.56
C GLN A 172 34.69 -28.11 7.84
N PRO A 173 34.58 -27.56 9.07
CA PRO A 173 35.29 -26.34 9.44
C PRO A 173 36.79 -26.47 9.15
N GLY A 174 37.37 -25.47 8.50
CA GLY A 174 38.74 -25.50 8.02
C GLY A 174 39.29 -24.10 7.81
N SER A 175 40.29 -23.98 6.95
CA SER A 175 40.84 -22.66 6.60
C SER A 175 41.16 -22.56 5.11
N VAL A 176 41.06 -21.33 4.62
CA VAL A 176 41.66 -20.92 3.35
C VAL A 176 42.92 -20.15 3.67
N THR A 177 44.00 -20.48 2.98
CA THR A 177 45.33 -19.94 3.20
C THR A 177 45.87 -19.34 1.92
N LEU A 178 46.24 -18.07 1.98
CA LEU A 178 47.14 -17.46 1.03
C LEU A 178 48.56 -17.66 1.54
N SER A 179 49.42 -18.24 0.71
CA SER A 179 50.82 -18.49 1.02
C SER A 179 51.70 -18.02 -0.12
N CYS A 180 52.65 -17.13 0.17
CA CYS A 180 53.62 -16.66 -0.80
C CYS A 180 55.01 -17.05 -0.30
N GLY A 181 55.74 -17.78 -1.15
CA GLY A 181 57.00 -18.44 -0.81
C GLY A 181 58.24 -17.65 -1.27
N PRO A 182 59.44 -18.07 -0.85
CA PRO A 182 60.65 -17.28 -1.04
C PRO A 182 61.18 -17.38 -2.47
N GLY A 183 61.17 -16.26 -3.19
CA GLY A 183 62.14 -15.98 -4.25
C GLY A 183 63.33 -15.22 -3.66
N ALA A 184 64.55 -15.45 -4.14
CA ALA A 184 65.74 -14.76 -3.61
C ALA A 184 65.57 -13.23 -3.71
N ALA A 185 65.85 -12.51 -2.60
CA ALA A 185 65.79 -11.05 -2.47
C ALA A 185 64.39 -10.39 -2.54
N GLN A 186 63.34 -11.13 -2.18
CA GLN A 186 61.96 -10.63 -2.19
C GLN A 186 61.42 -10.44 -0.78
N SER A 187 60.64 -9.38 -0.56
CA SER A 187 59.77 -9.28 0.61
C SER A 187 58.32 -9.19 0.16
N TRP A 188 57.53 -10.14 0.64
CA TRP A 188 56.09 -10.09 0.53
C TRP A 188 55.54 -9.18 1.63
N GLY A 189 54.62 -8.29 1.29
CA GLY A 189 53.89 -7.44 2.21
C GLY A 189 52.43 -7.33 1.82
N ARG A 190 51.60 -6.79 2.72
CA ARG A 190 50.17 -6.48 2.47
C ARG A 190 49.44 -7.63 1.76
N GLY A 191 49.34 -8.75 2.46
CA GLY A 191 48.48 -9.86 2.08
C GLY A 191 47.04 -9.60 2.55
N SER A 192 46.06 -9.90 1.72
CA SER A 192 44.64 -9.88 2.11
C SER A 192 43.89 -11.04 1.47
N VAL A 193 43.01 -11.66 2.23
CA VAL A 193 42.07 -12.70 1.76
C VAL A 193 40.68 -12.31 2.22
N VAL A 194 39.72 -12.39 1.30
CA VAL A 194 38.29 -12.19 1.57
C VAL A 194 37.55 -13.40 1.03
N ALA A 195 36.78 -14.05 1.89
CA ALA A 195 35.94 -15.20 1.61
C ALA A 195 34.48 -14.82 1.87
N VAL A 196 33.65 -14.88 0.83
CA VAL A 196 32.21 -14.59 0.93
C VAL A 196 31.45 -15.90 0.88
N ALA A 197 30.63 -16.16 1.89
CA ALA A 197 29.75 -17.32 1.93
C ALA A 197 28.71 -17.22 0.80
N VAL A 198 28.62 -18.28 0.01
CA VAL A 198 27.66 -18.40 -1.09
C VAL A 198 26.76 -19.61 -0.89
N ALA A 199 25.48 -19.48 -1.26
CA ALA A 199 24.51 -20.54 -1.06
C ALA A 199 24.81 -21.79 -1.92
N THR A 200 25.23 -21.58 -3.16
CA THR A 200 25.57 -22.65 -4.11
C THR A 200 26.64 -22.17 -5.08
N ALA A 201 27.54 -23.07 -5.47
CA ALA A 201 28.49 -22.87 -6.55
C ALA A 201 28.21 -23.90 -7.65
N HIS A 202 28.21 -23.43 -8.90
CA HIS A 202 28.01 -24.27 -10.07
C HIS A 202 29.33 -24.42 -10.81
N PHE A 203 29.82 -25.65 -10.88
CA PHE A 203 31.02 -25.99 -11.65
C PHE A 203 30.57 -26.70 -12.93
N PRO A 204 31.03 -26.25 -14.12
CA PRO A 204 30.78 -27.01 -15.34
C PRO A 204 31.47 -28.39 -15.25
N PRO A 205 30.88 -29.45 -15.83
CA PRO A 205 31.57 -30.72 -15.95
C PRO A 205 32.84 -30.54 -16.78
N SER A 206 33.94 -31.08 -16.27
CA SER A 206 35.27 -31.10 -16.91
C SER A 206 35.37 -32.17 -17.99
#